data_AF-A0AAE0B4H5-F1
#
_entry.id   AF-A0AAE0B4H5-F1
#
_cell.length_a   1.000
_cell.length_b   1.000
_cell.length_c   1.000
_cell.angle_alpha   90.00
_cell.angle_beta   90.00
_cell.angle_gamma   90.00
#
_symmetry.space_group_name_H-M   'P 1'
#
loop_
_entity.id
_entity.type
_entity.pdbx_description
1 polymer ?
#
loop_
_entity_poly.entity_id
_entity_poly.type
_entity_poly.pdbx_seq_one_letter_code
_entity_poly.pdbx_strand_id
1 'polypeptide(L)'
;MAQNIKNDYKRKDVSLLFKQAWKAYRKSDFKEVMLEMIKVNMVAFEDLLNVVPERWSHAYSPVRREMLQKWFYKRRTKAEKIQTQLTPWATELIKERNKDSKKYTVRPIDSVNFNVKDGNKDGLVNLSKKTCSCTKFQVDKLPCRHALAAIRYAKKVFTYFCGNCYKTTSWLEAYSGNIFPVGHPSDWNIPQDVRSKVVHPPPFRAQDGRPKKKI
;
A
#
# COMPACT_ATOMS: atom_id res chain seq x y z
N MET A 1 6.03 -8.48 -29.33
CA MET A 1 6.91 -8.15 -28.18
C MET A 1 6.91 -6.64 -28.03
N ALA A 2 6.57 -6.10 -26.86
CA ALA A 2 6.55 -4.65 -26.67
C ALA A 2 8.00 -4.12 -26.65
N GLN A 3 8.43 -3.56 -27.78
CA GLN A 3 9.73 -2.92 -27.92
C GLN A 3 9.78 -1.65 -27.04
N ASN A 4 10.93 -1.42 -26.40
CA ASN A 4 11.10 -0.29 -25.50
C ASN A 4 11.45 0.95 -26.34
N ILE A 5 10.45 1.78 -26.62
CA ILE A 5 10.55 2.99 -27.45
C ILE A 5 11.73 3.90 -27.05
N LYS A 6 12.14 3.91 -25.77
CA LYS A 6 13.32 4.66 -25.31
C LYS A 6 14.66 4.13 -25.82
N ASN A 7 14.72 2.83 -26.13
CA ASN A 7 15.89 2.16 -26.67
C ASN A 7 15.91 2.22 -28.21
N ASP A 8 14.73 2.20 -28.84
CA ASP A 8 14.60 2.21 -30.30
C ASP A 8 14.86 3.61 -30.87
N TYR A 9 14.41 4.64 -30.16
CA TYR A 9 14.65 6.04 -30.51
C TYR A 9 15.67 6.67 -29.56
N LYS A 10 16.95 6.65 -29.93
CA LYS A 10 18.07 7.32 -29.21
C LYS A 10 18.02 8.86 -29.32
N ARG A 11 16.81 9.42 -29.36
CA ARG A 11 16.51 10.84 -29.57
C ARG A 11 15.93 11.44 -28.29
N LYS A 12 16.61 12.46 -27.75
CA LYS A 12 16.27 13.05 -26.44
C LYS A 12 14.90 13.75 -26.46
N ASP A 13 14.57 14.39 -27.57
CA ASP A 13 13.29 15.05 -27.85
C ASP A 13 12.12 14.06 -27.90
N VAL A 14 12.24 12.95 -28.64
CA VAL A 14 11.24 11.88 -28.68
C VAL A 14 11.05 11.24 -27.29
N SER A 15 12.14 10.97 -26.58
CA SER A 15 12.07 10.43 -25.21
C SER A 15 11.39 11.37 -24.22
N LEU A 16 11.57 12.69 -24.39
CA LEU A 16 10.95 13.72 -23.57
C LEU A 16 9.44 13.79 -23.85
N LEU A 17 9.04 13.90 -25.11
CA LEU A 17 7.64 13.94 -25.54
C LEU A 17 6.90 12.66 -25.14
N PHE A 18 7.53 11.49 -25.24
CA PHE A 18 6.96 10.24 -24.73
C PHE A 18 6.69 10.31 -23.22
N LYS A 19 7.64 10.82 -22.42
CA LYS A 19 7.44 10.97 -20.97
C LYS A 19 6.34 11.97 -20.64
N GLN A 20 6.22 13.05 -21.41
CA GLN A 20 5.17 14.05 -21.24
C GLN A 20 3.79 13.44 -21.56
N ALA A 21 3.65 12.73 -22.67
CA ALA A 21 2.42 12.01 -23.03
C ALA A 21 2.09 10.91 -22.00
N TRP A 22 3.09 10.16 -21.56
CA TRP A 22 2.94 9.13 -20.51
C TRP A 22 2.39 9.72 -19.21
N LYS A 23 2.91 10.87 -18.77
CA LYS A 23 2.53 11.54 -17.51
C LYS A 23 1.31 12.44 -17.63
N ALA A 24 0.82 12.74 -18.83
CA ALA A 24 -0.34 13.60 -19.03
C ALA A 24 -1.55 13.00 -18.31
N TYR A 25 -2.25 13.80 -17.49
CA TYR A 25 -3.45 13.34 -16.79
C TYR A 25 -4.74 13.75 -17.50
N ARG A 26 -4.71 14.78 -18.36
CA ARG A 26 -5.84 15.21 -19.18
C ARG A 26 -5.67 14.72 -20.61
N LYS A 27 -6.80 14.38 -21.25
CA LYS A 27 -6.82 14.00 -22.68
C LYS A 27 -6.38 15.16 -23.59
N SER A 28 -6.64 16.42 -23.20
CA SER A 28 -6.16 17.62 -23.92
C SER A 28 -4.64 17.67 -23.96
N ASP A 29 -4.01 17.59 -22.79
CA ASP A 29 -2.55 17.70 -22.64
C ASP A 29 -1.85 16.53 -23.35
N PHE A 30 -2.44 15.33 -23.30
CA PHE A 30 -1.97 14.19 -24.08
C PHE A 30 -2.03 14.49 -25.59
N LYS A 31 -3.15 15.00 -26.09
CA LYS A 31 -3.32 15.33 -27.51
C LYS A 31 -2.32 16.40 -27.97
N GLU A 32 -2.10 17.44 -27.18
CA GLU A 32 -1.11 18.49 -27.48
C GLU A 32 0.30 17.91 -27.63
N VAL A 33 0.73 17.09 -26.67
CA VAL A 33 2.06 16.44 -26.73
C VAL A 33 2.16 15.48 -27.93
N MET A 34 1.08 14.78 -28.27
CA MET A 34 1.06 13.91 -29.45
C MET A 34 1.11 14.69 -30.76
N LEU A 35 0.49 15.87 -30.83
CA LEU A 35 0.61 16.79 -31.97
C LEU A 35 2.04 17.32 -32.12
N GLU A 36 2.74 17.58 -31.01
CA GLU A 36 4.16 17.91 -31.02
C GLU A 36 5.03 16.74 -31.47
N MET A 37 4.71 15.51 -31.04
CA MET A 37 5.41 14.31 -31.48
C MET A 37 5.34 14.11 -32.99
N ILE A 38 4.17 14.35 -33.62
CA ILE A 38 4.01 14.29 -35.09
C ILE A 38 5.03 15.21 -35.78
N LYS A 39 5.19 16.44 -35.26
CA LYS A 39 6.10 17.44 -35.84
C LYS A 39 7.57 17.04 -35.70
N VAL A 40 7.94 16.35 -34.62
CA VAL A 40 9.32 15.98 -34.31
C VAL A 40 9.73 14.65 -34.95
N ASN A 41 8.84 13.67 -34.92
CA ASN A 41 9.08 12.32 -35.43
C ASN A 41 7.75 11.56 -35.65
N MET A 42 7.31 11.54 -36.90
CA MET A 42 6.08 10.85 -37.32
C MET A 42 6.13 9.33 -37.06
N VAL A 43 7.28 8.68 -37.29
CA VAL A 43 7.43 7.22 -37.08
C VAL A 43 7.28 6.85 -35.61
N ALA A 44 7.88 7.63 -34.70
CA ALA A 44 7.73 7.42 -33.27
C ALA A 44 6.29 7.66 -32.79
N PHE A 45 5.58 8.61 -33.40
CA PHE A 45 4.16 8.84 -33.14
C PHE A 45 3.31 7.63 -33.57
N GLU A 46 3.53 7.09 -34.77
CA GLU A 46 2.83 5.91 -35.29
C GLU A 46 3.06 4.69 -34.40
N ASP A 47 4.32 4.41 -34.04
CA ASP A 47 4.68 3.32 -33.12
C ASP A 47 4.01 3.46 -31.75
N LEU A 48 3.90 4.70 -31.24
CA LEU A 48 3.24 4.96 -29.97
C LEU A 48 1.74 4.72 -30.01
N LEU A 49 1.09 5.05 -31.12
CA LEU A 49 -0.35 4.79 -31.28
C LEU A 49 -0.66 3.33 -31.62
N ASN A 50 0.29 2.60 -32.22
CA ASN A 50 0.18 1.15 -32.39
C ASN A 50 0.06 0.42 -31.03
N VAL A 51 0.56 1.03 -29.96
CA VAL A 51 0.24 0.62 -28.59
C VAL A 51 -0.91 1.47 -28.06
N VAL A 52 -2.09 0.87 -27.87
CA VAL A 52 -3.27 1.60 -27.38
C VAL A 52 -2.97 2.46 -26.14
N PRO A 53 -3.22 3.79 -26.17
CA PRO A 53 -2.85 4.73 -25.11
C PRO A 53 -3.33 4.39 -23.69
N GLU A 54 -4.39 3.61 -23.55
CA GLU A 54 -4.92 3.10 -22.28
C GLU A 54 -3.91 2.23 -21.52
N ARG A 55 -2.97 1.59 -22.24
CA ARG A 55 -1.96 0.69 -21.67
C ARG A 55 -0.74 1.40 -21.12
N TRP A 56 -0.48 2.63 -21.56
CA TRP A 56 0.74 3.34 -21.19
C TRP A 56 0.48 4.76 -20.69
N SER A 57 -0.43 5.54 -21.29
CA SER A 57 -0.67 6.93 -20.90
C SER A 57 -1.54 7.05 -19.65
N HIS A 58 -1.20 8.01 -18.78
CA HIS A 58 -2.01 8.30 -17.59
C HIS A 58 -3.40 8.88 -17.96
N ALA A 59 -3.48 9.68 -19.04
CA ALA A 59 -4.69 10.38 -19.49
C ALA A 59 -5.76 9.43 -20.01
N TYR A 60 -5.35 8.30 -20.58
CA TYR A 60 -6.27 7.28 -21.10
C TYR A 60 -6.30 6.03 -20.24
N SER A 61 -5.37 5.81 -19.32
CA SER A 61 -5.38 4.63 -18.45
C SER A 61 -6.49 4.75 -17.38
N PRO A 62 -7.62 4.03 -17.51
CA PRO A 62 -8.67 4.04 -16.50
C PRO A 62 -8.22 3.25 -15.24
N VAL A 63 -7.13 2.49 -15.39
CA VAL A 63 -6.73 1.41 -14.51
C VAL A 63 -6.55 1.86 -13.07
N ARG A 64 -5.93 3.01 -12.80
CA ARG A 64 -5.58 3.35 -11.40
C ARG A 64 -6.78 3.72 -10.54
N ARG A 65 -7.72 4.52 -11.03
CA ARG A 65 -8.88 4.92 -10.23
C ARG A 65 -9.93 3.82 -10.16
N GLU A 66 -10.20 3.15 -11.27
CA GLU A 66 -11.10 1.98 -11.29
C GLU A 66 -10.57 0.83 -10.43
N MET A 67 -9.25 0.58 -10.46
CA MET A 67 -8.63 -0.40 -9.59
C MET A 67 -8.81 -0.03 -8.12
N LEU A 68 -8.58 1.23 -7.74
CA LEU A 68 -8.79 1.68 -6.37
C LEU A 68 -10.26 1.55 -5.96
N GLN A 69 -11.21 1.96 -6.80
CA GLN A 69 -12.64 1.77 -6.55
C GLN A 69 -12.99 0.30 -6.32
N LYS A 70 -12.55 -0.59 -7.21
CA LYS A 70 -12.75 -2.04 -7.10
C LYS A 70 -12.11 -2.61 -5.83
N TRP A 71 -10.91 -2.14 -5.48
CA TRP A 71 -10.19 -2.58 -4.29
C TRP A 71 -10.89 -2.13 -2.99
N PHE A 72 -11.31 -0.86 -2.91
CA PHE A 72 -12.02 -0.33 -1.75
C PHE A 72 -13.34 -1.08 -1.55
N TYR A 73 -14.13 -1.24 -2.61
CA TYR A 73 -15.38 -2.01 -2.57
C TYR A 73 -15.15 -3.45 -2.09
N LYS A 74 -14.21 -4.18 -2.71
CA LYS A 74 -13.91 -5.57 -2.32
C LYS A 74 -13.42 -5.70 -0.89
N ARG A 75 -12.57 -4.79 -0.42
CA ARG A 75 -12.01 -4.86 0.94
C ARG A 75 -13.03 -4.48 2.00
N ARG A 76 -13.90 -3.50 1.72
CA ARG A 76 -14.99 -3.12 2.62
C ARG A 76 -16.03 -4.23 2.73
N THR A 77 -16.56 -4.72 1.60
CA THR A 77 -17.54 -5.81 1.59
C THR A 77 -17.02 -7.08 2.25
N LYS A 78 -15.71 -7.36 2.14
CA LYS A 78 -15.09 -8.45 2.88
C LYS A 78 -15.06 -8.17 4.39
N ALA A 79 -14.68 -6.96 4.79
CA ALA A 79 -14.60 -6.57 6.20
C ALA A 79 -15.96 -6.52 6.89
N GLU A 80 -17.01 -6.06 6.20
CA GLU A 80 -18.39 -6.00 6.71
C GLU A 80 -18.95 -7.38 7.08
N LYS A 81 -18.50 -8.43 6.38
CA LYS A 81 -18.91 -9.82 6.66
C LYS A 81 -18.17 -10.44 7.85
N ILE A 82 -17.13 -9.80 8.37
CA ILE A 82 -16.32 -10.33 9.46
C ILE A 82 -16.99 -9.98 10.79
N GLN A 83 -17.37 -11.01 11.55
CA GLN A 83 -17.99 -10.86 12.87
C GLN A 83 -16.95 -10.81 14.01
N THR A 84 -15.71 -11.22 13.76
CA THR A 84 -14.65 -11.27 14.77
C THR A 84 -14.05 -9.89 15.04
N GLN A 85 -13.59 -9.65 16.28
CA GLN A 85 -12.92 -8.39 16.66
C GLN A 85 -11.60 -8.15 15.90
N LEU A 86 -10.94 -9.22 15.46
CA LEU A 86 -9.69 -9.18 14.71
C LEU A 86 -9.90 -9.64 13.26
N THR A 87 -8.98 -9.25 12.39
CA THR A 87 -8.95 -9.74 11.00
C THR A 87 -8.83 -11.27 10.94
N PRO A 88 -9.22 -11.92 9.83
CA PRO A 88 -9.24 -13.38 9.76
C PRO A 88 -7.83 -13.97 9.90
N TRP A 89 -6.84 -13.30 9.30
CA TRP A 89 -5.43 -13.68 9.41
C TRP A 89 -4.94 -13.59 10.86
N ALA A 90 -5.21 -12.48 11.55
CA ALA A 90 -4.80 -12.31 12.94
C ALA A 90 -5.52 -13.29 13.88
N THR A 91 -6.80 -13.55 13.62
CA THR A 91 -7.60 -14.51 14.37
C THR A 91 -7.02 -15.92 14.29
N GLU A 92 -6.71 -16.40 13.09
CA GLU A 92 -6.14 -17.74 12.91
C GLU A 92 -4.72 -17.83 13.51
N LEU A 93 -3.88 -16.82 13.28
CA LEU A 93 -2.55 -16.77 13.86
C LEU A 93 -2.56 -16.81 15.39
N ILE A 94 -3.46 -16.04 16.03
CA ILE A 94 -3.60 -16.06 17.49
C ILE A 94 -4.15 -17.39 17.97
N LYS A 95 -5.09 -18.01 17.26
CA LYS A 95 -5.64 -19.32 17.61
C LYS A 95 -4.55 -20.39 17.64
N GLU A 96 -3.68 -20.44 16.64
CA GLU A 96 -2.52 -21.34 16.60
C GLU A 96 -1.55 -21.05 17.74
N ARG A 97 -1.13 -19.79 17.93
CA ARG A 97 -0.23 -19.40 19.02
C ARG A 97 -0.83 -19.73 20.40
N ASN A 98 -2.14 -19.56 20.55
CA ASN A 98 -2.84 -19.84 21.80
C ASN A 98 -2.86 -21.34 22.09
N LYS A 99 -3.10 -22.19 21.09
CA LYS A 99 -3.03 -23.66 21.22
C LYS A 99 -1.68 -24.09 21.81
N ASP A 100 -0.59 -23.56 21.27
CA ASP A 100 0.75 -23.95 21.70
C ASP A 100 1.12 -23.35 23.07
N SER A 101 0.64 -22.15 23.37
CA SER A 101 0.85 -21.51 24.68
C SER A 101 0.22 -22.26 25.86
N LYS A 102 -0.70 -23.21 25.61
CA LYS A 102 -1.34 -24.01 26.68
C LYS A 102 -0.35 -24.91 27.42
N LYS A 103 0.76 -25.27 26.77
CA LYS A 103 1.81 -26.13 27.32
C LYS A 103 2.79 -25.38 28.21
N TYR A 104 2.71 -24.05 28.24
CA TYR A 104 3.67 -23.20 28.93
C TYR A 104 3.27 -23.00 30.39
N THR A 105 4.27 -23.01 31.27
CA THR A 105 4.07 -22.78 32.70
C THR A 105 4.33 -21.32 33.02
N VAL A 106 3.37 -20.64 33.66
CA VAL A 106 3.48 -19.22 34.00
C VAL A 106 3.86 -19.07 35.47
N ARG A 107 4.90 -18.29 35.74
CA ARG A 107 5.30 -17.85 37.08
C ARG A 107 5.13 -16.33 37.17
N PRO A 108 4.11 -15.80 37.87
CA PRO A 108 3.96 -14.36 38.03
C PRO A 108 5.16 -13.79 38.82
N ILE A 109 5.61 -12.60 38.41
CA ILE A 109 6.60 -11.81 39.15
C ILE A 109 5.87 -10.73 39.92
N ASP A 110 4.96 -10.02 39.25
CA ASP A 110 4.04 -9.05 39.85
C ASP A 110 2.72 -9.00 39.04
N SER A 111 1.94 -7.93 39.19
CA SER A 111 0.63 -7.76 38.52
C SER A 111 0.71 -7.60 36.99
N VAL A 112 1.88 -7.28 36.44
CA VAL A 112 2.07 -7.01 34.99
C VAL A 112 3.24 -7.80 34.38
N ASN A 113 4.18 -8.30 35.18
CA ASN A 113 5.37 -9.04 34.78
C ASN A 113 5.23 -10.54 35.07
N PHE A 114 5.58 -11.37 34.09
CA PHE A 114 5.45 -12.82 34.15
C PHE A 114 6.69 -13.49 33.55
N ASN A 115 7.22 -14.50 34.24
CA ASN A 115 8.18 -15.42 33.67
C ASN A 115 7.45 -16.65 33.13
N VAL A 116 7.50 -16.86 31.82
CA VAL A 116 6.77 -17.94 31.14
C VAL A 116 7.75 -18.99 30.64
N LYS A 117 7.69 -20.17 31.25
CA LYS A 117 8.52 -21.33 30.93
C LYS A 117 7.96 -22.05 29.71
N ASP A 118 8.75 -22.14 28.64
CA ASP A 118 8.38 -22.84 27.41
C ASP A 118 9.18 -24.12 27.14
N GLY A 119 10.10 -24.48 28.04
CA GLY A 119 10.97 -25.65 27.94
C GLY A 119 12.25 -25.43 27.11
N ASN A 120 12.46 -24.22 26.58
CA ASN A 120 13.66 -23.85 25.83
C ASN A 120 14.14 -22.45 26.24
N LYS A 121 13.57 -21.39 25.65
CA LYS A 121 13.91 -20.00 25.94
C LYS A 121 12.72 -19.32 26.57
N ASP A 122 12.74 -19.31 27.91
CA ASP A 122 11.73 -18.65 28.72
C ASP A 122 11.42 -17.22 28.26
N GLY A 123 10.15 -16.86 28.33
CA GLY A 123 9.66 -15.54 27.98
C GLY A 123 9.45 -14.68 29.22
N LEU A 124 10.19 -13.58 29.34
CA LEU A 124 9.88 -12.51 30.29
C LEU A 124 8.86 -11.57 29.63
N VAL A 125 7.61 -11.63 30.09
CA VAL A 125 6.48 -10.89 29.53
C VAL A 125 6.12 -9.72 30.43
N ASN A 126 5.93 -8.54 29.85
CA ASN A 126 5.27 -7.41 30.51
C ASN A 126 3.97 -7.07 29.77
N LEU A 127 2.82 -7.28 30.42
CA LEU A 127 1.50 -7.06 29.82
C LEU A 127 1.14 -5.58 29.69
N SER A 128 1.61 -4.72 30.59
CA SER A 128 1.33 -3.28 30.52
C SER A 128 2.04 -2.62 29.33
N LYS A 129 3.33 -2.92 29.16
CA LYS A 129 4.16 -2.43 28.05
C LYS A 129 3.96 -3.21 26.75
N LYS A 130 3.21 -4.33 26.78
CA LYS A 130 3.00 -5.25 25.65
C LYS A 130 4.32 -5.76 25.06
N THR A 131 5.24 -6.20 25.93
CA THR A 131 6.56 -6.69 25.54
C THR A 131 6.81 -8.13 25.99
N CYS A 132 7.70 -8.81 25.28
CA CYS A 132 8.24 -10.11 25.65
C CYS A 132 9.74 -10.18 25.31
N SER A 133 10.55 -10.88 26.11
CA SER A 133 11.96 -11.13 25.79
C SER A 133 12.17 -11.84 24.45
N CYS A 134 11.17 -12.58 23.96
CA CYS A 134 11.19 -13.21 22.63
C CYS A 134 10.97 -12.25 21.45
N THR A 135 10.79 -10.95 21.71
CA THR A 135 10.61 -9.82 20.77
C THR A 135 9.40 -9.86 19.82
N LYS A 136 8.81 -11.04 19.58
CA LYS A 136 7.67 -11.22 18.69
C LYS A 136 6.46 -10.38 19.09
N PHE A 137 6.22 -10.16 20.38
CA PHE A 137 5.09 -9.34 20.83
C PHE A 137 5.23 -7.88 20.36
N GLN A 138 6.45 -7.35 20.43
CA GLN A 138 6.77 -5.97 20.03
C GLN A 138 6.79 -5.79 18.51
N VAL A 139 7.36 -6.77 17.80
CA VAL A 139 7.52 -6.73 16.34
C VAL A 139 6.18 -6.94 15.65
N ASP A 140 5.48 -8.02 16.00
CA ASP A 140 4.22 -8.37 15.36
C ASP A 140 3.06 -7.48 15.82
N LYS A 141 3.22 -6.72 16.92
CA LYS A 141 2.13 -6.01 17.61
C LYS A 141 0.95 -6.94 17.96
N LEU A 142 1.23 -8.23 18.11
CA LEU A 142 0.28 -9.28 18.44
C LEU A 142 0.88 -10.13 19.57
N PRO A 143 0.08 -10.60 20.53
CA PRO A 143 0.55 -11.51 21.56
C PRO A 143 1.34 -12.69 20.97
N CYS A 144 2.58 -12.86 21.43
CA CYS A 144 3.34 -14.08 21.19
C CYS A 144 2.79 -15.22 22.07
N ARG A 145 3.34 -16.43 21.92
CA ARG A 145 2.91 -17.61 22.70
C ARG A 145 3.12 -17.40 24.20
N HIS A 146 4.25 -16.81 24.61
CA HIS A 146 4.49 -16.44 26.01
C HIS A 146 3.47 -15.42 26.52
N ALA A 147 3.21 -14.37 25.75
CA ALA A 147 2.25 -13.34 26.10
C ALA A 147 0.83 -13.89 26.24
N LEU A 148 0.40 -14.81 25.35
CA LEU A 148 -0.90 -15.47 25.44
C LEU A 148 -1.04 -16.33 26.70
N ALA A 149 0.03 -17.02 27.11
CA ALA A 149 0.03 -17.75 28.38
C ALA A 149 -0.13 -16.79 29.58
N ALA A 150 0.62 -15.68 29.61
CA ALA A 150 0.52 -14.67 30.66
C ALA A 150 -0.86 -13.99 30.69
N ILE A 151 -1.42 -13.60 29.53
CA ILE A 151 -2.76 -13.00 29.41
C ILE A 151 -3.83 -13.95 29.98
N ARG A 152 -3.76 -15.24 29.63
CA ARG A 152 -4.67 -16.27 30.12
C ARG A 152 -4.54 -16.48 31.63
N TYR A 153 -3.32 -16.52 32.15
CA TYR A 153 -3.07 -16.60 33.60
C TYR A 153 -3.67 -15.39 34.33
N ALA A 154 -3.48 -14.18 33.79
CA ALA A 154 -4.02 -12.94 34.33
C ALA A 154 -5.54 -12.76 34.07
N LYS A 155 -6.21 -13.75 33.45
CA LYS A 155 -7.65 -13.73 33.09
C LYS A 155 -8.07 -12.48 32.31
N LYS A 156 -7.19 -11.96 31.43
CA LYS A 156 -7.47 -10.79 30.60
C LYS A 156 -7.92 -11.19 29.20
N VAL A 157 -8.69 -10.31 28.55
CA VAL A 157 -9.10 -10.51 27.15
C VAL A 157 -7.94 -10.19 26.22
N PHE A 158 -7.50 -11.17 25.43
CA PHE A 158 -6.31 -11.04 24.59
C PHE A 158 -6.43 -9.96 23.50
N THR A 159 -7.63 -9.65 23.02
CA THR A 159 -7.86 -8.69 21.94
C THR A 159 -7.43 -7.27 22.31
N TYR A 160 -7.41 -6.91 23.60
CA TYR A 160 -6.88 -5.65 24.10
C TYR A 160 -5.36 -5.51 23.95
N PHE A 161 -4.67 -6.63 23.75
CA PHE A 161 -3.22 -6.69 23.55
C PHE A 161 -2.81 -6.72 22.08
N CYS A 162 -3.76 -6.81 21.15
CA CYS A 162 -3.52 -6.75 19.71
C CYS A 162 -3.43 -5.30 19.23
N GLY A 163 -2.54 -5.04 18.27
CA GLY A 163 -2.40 -3.75 17.61
C GLY A 163 -3.63 -3.37 16.78
N ASN A 164 -3.91 -2.07 16.68
CA ASN A 164 -5.09 -1.57 15.97
C ASN A 164 -5.12 -1.97 14.48
N CYS A 165 -3.96 -2.08 13.83
CA CYS A 165 -3.88 -2.53 12.43
C CYS A 165 -4.44 -3.94 12.17
N TYR A 166 -4.65 -4.75 13.22
CA TYR A 166 -5.28 -6.07 13.13
C TYR A 166 -6.74 -6.10 13.56
N LYS A 167 -7.31 -4.97 13.97
CA LYS A 167 -8.72 -4.90 14.34
C LYS A 167 -9.61 -4.80 13.11
N THR A 168 -10.73 -5.50 13.13
CA THR A 168 -11.72 -5.43 12.05
C THR A 168 -12.31 -4.03 11.92
N THR A 169 -12.48 -3.32 13.05
CA THR A 169 -12.95 -1.92 13.06
C THR A 169 -11.99 -1.00 12.31
N SER A 170 -10.69 -1.10 12.54
CA SER A 170 -9.70 -0.30 11.81
C SER A 170 -9.60 -0.66 10.34
N TRP A 171 -9.86 -1.93 9.96
CA TRP A 171 -10.03 -2.29 8.55
C TRP A 171 -11.23 -1.57 7.94
N LEU A 172 -12.40 -1.65 8.58
CA LEU A 172 -13.63 -0.99 8.11
C LEU A 172 -13.42 0.52 7.94
N GLU A 173 -12.85 1.17 8.95
CA GLU A 173 -12.51 2.60 8.91
C GLU A 173 -11.59 2.93 7.73
N ALA A 174 -10.52 2.16 7.53
CA ALA A 174 -9.55 2.39 6.45
C ALA A 174 -10.15 2.30 5.04
N TYR A 175 -11.24 1.56 4.85
CA TYR A 175 -11.92 1.39 3.55
C TYR A 175 -13.35 1.94 3.53
N SER A 176 -13.74 2.73 4.53
CA SER A 176 -15.07 3.33 4.66
C SER A 176 -15.36 4.32 3.53
N GLY A 177 -14.35 5.08 3.10
CA GLY A 177 -14.47 6.09 2.06
C GLY A 177 -14.85 5.51 0.69
N ASN A 178 -15.80 6.16 0.00
CA ASN A 178 -16.19 5.79 -1.36
C ASN A 178 -15.27 6.48 -2.37
N ILE A 179 -14.85 5.72 -3.39
CA ILE A 179 -14.12 6.26 -4.53
C ILE A 179 -15.11 6.36 -5.68
N PHE A 180 -15.52 7.59 -5.98
CA PHE A 180 -16.40 7.87 -7.10
C PHE A 180 -15.59 8.04 -8.40
N PRO A 181 -16.18 7.64 -9.54
CA PRO A 181 -15.62 7.98 -10.84
C PRO A 181 -15.55 9.51 -10.98
N VAL A 182 -14.58 9.98 -11.75
CA VAL A 182 -14.55 11.39 -12.14
C VAL A 182 -15.45 11.53 -13.37
N GLY A 183 -16.37 12.50 -13.33
CA GLY A 183 -17.23 12.83 -14.47
C GLY A 183 -16.43 13.31 -15.68
N HIS A 184 -17.11 13.54 -16.81
CA HIS A 184 -16.43 14.03 -18.01
C HIS A 184 -15.80 15.41 -17.73
N PRO A 185 -14.59 15.72 -18.23
CA PRO A 185 -13.94 17.02 -17.99
C PRO A 185 -14.77 18.24 -18.38
N SER A 186 -15.67 18.11 -19.35
CA SER A 186 -16.61 19.18 -19.73
C SER A 186 -17.56 19.58 -18.60
N ASP A 187 -17.84 18.67 -17.66
CA ASP A 187 -18.77 18.90 -16.56
C ASP A 187 -18.05 19.45 -15.31
N TRP A 188 -16.73 19.61 -15.36
CA TRP A 188 -15.95 20.05 -14.20
C TRP A 188 -16.12 21.56 -14.00
N ASN A 189 -16.65 21.95 -12.83
CA ASN A 189 -16.56 23.32 -12.38
C ASN A 189 -15.13 23.59 -11.85
N ILE A 190 -14.27 24.13 -12.71
CA ILE A 190 -12.89 24.50 -12.37
C ILE A 190 -12.86 26.00 -12.04
N PRO A 191 -12.63 26.38 -10.76
CA PRO A 191 -12.49 27.77 -10.35
C PRO A 191 -11.46 28.53 -11.19
N GLN A 192 -11.70 29.82 -11.43
CA GLN A 192 -10.86 30.62 -12.32
C GLN A 192 -9.40 30.70 -11.84
N ASP A 193 -9.19 30.79 -10.53
CA ASP A 193 -7.87 30.81 -9.89
C ASP A 193 -7.10 29.49 -10.07
N VAL A 194 -7.81 28.36 -10.22
CA VAL A 194 -7.22 27.06 -10.55
C VAL A 194 -6.93 26.97 -12.04
N ARG A 195 -7.86 27.43 -12.89
CA ARG A 195 -7.72 27.44 -14.34
C ARG A 195 -6.56 28.31 -14.81
N SER A 196 -6.29 29.42 -14.12
CA SER A 196 -5.18 30.34 -14.44
C SER A 196 -3.82 29.87 -13.94
N LYS A 197 -3.74 28.82 -13.10
CA LYS A 197 -2.47 28.27 -12.60
C LYS A 197 -1.80 27.43 -13.69
N VAL A 198 -0.69 27.94 -14.21
CA VAL A 198 0.24 27.14 -15.03
C VAL A 198 1.14 26.35 -14.10
N VAL A 199 0.92 25.03 -14.02
CA VAL A 199 1.78 24.13 -13.23
C VAL A 199 2.90 23.61 -14.13
N HIS A 200 4.08 24.19 -13.99
CA HIS A 200 5.27 23.66 -14.66
C HIS A 200 5.68 22.31 -14.05
N PRO A 201 6.22 21.38 -14.84
CA PRO A 201 6.83 20.19 -14.28
C PRO A 201 7.93 20.59 -13.30
N PRO A 202 8.11 19.85 -12.18
CA PRO A 202 9.23 20.12 -11.29
C PRO A 202 10.53 20.11 -12.09
N PRO A 203 11.47 21.03 -11.81
CA PRO A 203 12.73 21.09 -12.53
C PRO A 203 13.39 19.72 -12.51
N PHE A 204 13.80 19.27 -13.69
CA PHE A 204 14.42 17.95 -13.84
C PHE A 204 15.65 17.87 -12.94
N ARG A 205 15.60 16.98 -11.95
CA ARG A 205 16.79 16.54 -11.22
C ARG A 205 17.20 15.19 -11.77
N ALA A 206 18.42 15.11 -12.32
CA ALA A 206 19.03 13.81 -12.57
C ALA A 206 19.11 13.06 -11.23
N GLN A 207 18.59 11.85 -11.17
CA GLN A 207 18.84 11.00 -10.01
C GLN A 207 20.34 10.67 -10.00
N ASP A 208 20.95 10.69 -8.82
CA ASP A 208 22.30 10.20 -8.66
C ASP A 208 22.36 8.78 -9.23
N GLY A 209 23.26 8.60 -10.20
CA GLY A 209 23.45 7.31 -10.83
C GLY A 209 23.82 6.25 -9.79
N ARG A 210 23.50 4.99 -10.09
CA ARG A 210 23.97 3.86 -9.28
C ARG A 210 25.50 3.99 -9.11
N PRO A 211 26.03 3.98 -7.87
CA PRO A 211 27.48 4.03 -7.66
C PRO A 211 28.17 2.93 -8.47
N LYS A 212 29.20 3.31 -9.25
CA LYS A 212 30.00 2.33 -9.97
C LYS A 212 30.66 1.41 -8.94
N LYS A 213 30.55 0.09 -9.13
CA LYS A 213 31.37 -0.87 -8.37
C LYS A 213 32.83 -0.49 -8.60
N LYS A 214 33.60 -0.32 -7.52
CA LYS A 214 35.06 -0.24 -7.61
C LYS A 214 35.55 -1.60 -8.13
N ILE A 215 36.33 -1.57 -9.21
CA ILE A 215 37.13 -2.71 -9.69
C ILE A 215 38.38 -2.76 -8.83
#